data_AF-A0A3S1FDR7-F1
#
_entry.id   AF-A0A3S1FDR7-F1
#
_cell.length_a   1.000
_cell.length_b   1.000
_cell.length_c   1.000
_cell.angle_alpha   90.00
_cell.angle_beta   90.00
_cell.angle_gamma   90.00
#
_symmetry.space_group_name_H-M   'P 1'
#
loop_
_entity.id
_entity.type
_entity.pdbx_description
1 polymer ?
#
loop_
_entity_poly.entity_id
_entity_poly.type
_entity_poly.pdbx_seq_one_letter_code
_entity_poly.pdbx_strand_id
1 'polypeptide(L)'
;IPLMAYSPVEQGALARNARLDAVAARHDATSAQIALAWVVHQEGVIAIPKASSQEHVRQNVAALDIKLTPQDIADLDRAFPPPARKRGLEMI
;
A
#
# COMPACT_ATOMS: atom_id res chain seq x y z
N ILE A 1 10.14 -17.84 -5.38
CA ILE A 1 8.68 -18.02 -5.60
C ILE A 1 8.05 -16.65 -5.39
N PRO A 2 7.38 -16.05 -6.40
CA PRO A 2 6.73 -14.75 -6.24
C PRO A 2 5.49 -14.85 -5.34
N LEU A 3 5.17 -13.77 -4.63
CA LEU A 3 3.99 -13.64 -3.78
C LEU A 3 2.94 -12.75 -4.46
N MET A 4 1.67 -13.16 -4.42
CA MET A 4 0.56 -12.31 -4.84
C MET A 4 -0.13 -11.73 -3.60
N ALA A 5 -0.10 -10.40 -3.46
CA ALA A 5 -0.80 -9.68 -2.40
C ALA A 5 -2.24 -9.38 -2.85
N TYR A 6 -3.17 -10.20 -2.38
CA TYR A 6 -4.60 -9.93 -2.52
C TYR A 6 -5.05 -8.87 -1.50
N SER A 7 -6.16 -8.18 -1.80
CA SER A 7 -6.64 -7.05 -0.99
C SER A 7 -5.55 -6.02 -0.63
N PRO A 8 -4.68 -5.56 -1.56
CA PRO A 8 -3.51 -4.72 -1.25
C PRO A 8 -3.87 -3.32 -0.72
N VAL A 9 -5.16 -2.95 -0.73
CA VAL A 9 -5.70 -1.71 -0.18
C VAL A 9 -6.80 -1.98 0.87
N GLU A 10 -6.83 -3.18 1.46
CA GLU A 10 -7.79 -3.61 2.50
C GLU A 10 -9.25 -3.36 2.12
N GLN A 11 -9.67 -3.79 0.92
CA GLN A 11 -11.01 -3.53 0.38
C GLN A 11 -11.42 -2.03 0.39
N GLY A 12 -10.43 -1.13 0.30
CA GLY A 12 -10.62 0.31 0.32
C GLY A 12 -10.60 0.94 1.73
N ALA A 13 -10.35 0.17 2.79
CA ALA A 13 -10.19 0.73 4.14
C ALA A 13 -8.93 1.60 4.23
N LEU A 14 -7.83 1.22 3.55
CA LEU A 14 -6.60 2.03 3.54
C LEU A 14 -6.76 3.35 2.80
N ALA A 15 -7.71 3.48 1.87
CA ALA A 15 -7.97 4.74 1.17
C ALA A 15 -8.46 5.87 2.10
N ARG A 16 -8.91 5.54 3.32
CA ARG A 16 -9.40 6.49 4.33
C ARG A 16 -8.59 6.47 5.62
N ASN A 17 -7.42 5.83 5.60
CA ASN A 17 -6.62 5.67 6.82
C ASN A 17 -5.72 6.89 7.03
N ALA A 18 -6.06 7.70 8.04
CA ALA A 18 -5.33 8.93 8.38
C ALA A 18 -3.84 8.72 8.69
N ARG A 19 -3.43 7.48 9.01
CA ARG A 19 -2.01 7.14 9.21
C ARG A 19 -1.18 7.23 7.94
N LEU A 20 -1.81 7.22 6.76
CA LEU A 20 -1.14 7.34 5.47
C LEU A 20 -1.07 8.80 4.97
N ASP A 21 -1.89 9.70 5.51
CA ASP A 21 -2.09 11.05 4.97
C ASP A 21 -0.80 11.87 4.95
N ALA A 22 0.04 11.76 5.97
CA ALA A 22 1.31 12.48 6.03
C ALA A 22 2.27 12.07 4.90
N VAL A 23 2.36 10.77 4.61
CA VAL A 23 3.17 10.24 3.51
C VAL A 23 2.53 10.60 2.17
N ALA A 24 1.21 10.47 2.06
CA ALA A 24 0.46 10.80 0.85
C ALA A 24 0.66 12.26 0.44
N ALA A 25 0.61 13.19 1.40
CA ALA A 25 0.86 14.61 1.18
C ALA A 25 2.29 14.91 0.69
N ARG A 26 3.31 14.17 1.14
CA ARG A 26 4.70 14.34 0.67
C ARG A 26 4.88 14.00 -0.81
N HIS A 27 4.04 13.12 -1.34
CA HIS A 27 4.12 12.59 -2.71
C HIS A 27 3.03 13.13 -3.65
N ASP A 28 2.21 14.09 -3.20
CA ASP A 28 1.01 14.57 -3.93
C ASP A 28 0.13 13.40 -4.41
N ALA A 29 -0.06 12.42 -3.52
CA ALA A 29 -0.71 11.16 -3.80
C ALA A 29 -1.90 10.92 -2.87
N THR A 30 -2.73 9.95 -3.21
CA THR A 30 -3.79 9.45 -2.34
C THR A 30 -3.27 8.39 -1.37
N SER A 31 -3.94 8.20 -0.23
CA SER A 31 -3.60 7.14 0.74
C SER A 31 -3.67 5.73 0.12
N ALA A 32 -4.58 5.52 -0.83
CA ALA A 32 -4.65 4.26 -1.60
C ALA A 32 -3.39 4.04 -2.47
N GLN A 33 -2.88 5.09 -3.11
CA GLN A 33 -1.64 5.02 -3.87
C GLN A 33 -0.44 4.75 -2.98
N ILE A 34 -0.35 5.34 -1.79
CA ILE A 34 0.75 5.04 -0.84
C ILE A 34 0.70 3.59 -0.37
N ALA A 35 -0.49 3.08 -0.02
CA ALA A 35 -0.64 1.68 0.36
C ALA A 35 -0.20 0.74 -0.77
N LEU A 36 -0.62 1.01 -2.00
CA LEU A 36 -0.25 0.20 -3.15
C LEU A 36 1.24 0.31 -3.49
N ALA A 37 1.81 1.53 -3.45
CA ALA A 37 3.23 1.79 -3.66
C ALA A 37 4.11 1.02 -2.67
N TRP A 38 3.68 0.94 -1.41
CA TRP A 38 4.41 0.16 -0.39
C TRP A 38 4.40 -1.33 -0.69
N VAL A 39 3.28 -1.89 -1.16
CA VAL A 39 3.19 -3.33 -1.49
C VAL A 39 4.09 -3.67 -2.68
N VAL A 40 4.05 -2.88 -3.75
CA VAL A 40 4.87 -3.12 -4.95
C VAL A 40 6.36 -2.79 -4.76
N HIS A 41 6.71 -2.04 -3.70
CA HIS A 41 8.09 -1.81 -3.30
C HIS A 41 8.79 -3.07 -2.78
N GLN A 42 8.02 -4.06 -2.31
CA GLN A 42 8.57 -5.30 -1.78
C GLN A 42 9.10 -6.20 -2.91
N GLU A 43 10.34 -6.65 -2.78
CA GLU A 43 10.95 -7.55 -3.75
C GLU A 43 10.17 -8.86 -3.88
N GLY A 44 9.83 -9.24 -5.11
CA GLY A 44 9.11 -10.49 -5.40
C GLY A 44 7.61 -10.48 -5.07
N VAL A 45 7.02 -9.31 -4.79
CA VAL A 45 5.58 -9.17 -4.51
C VAL A 45 4.83 -8.57 -5.70
N ILE A 46 3.68 -9.16 -6.03
CA ILE A 46 2.76 -8.71 -7.08
C ILE A 46 1.45 -8.30 -6.40
N ALA A 47 1.08 -7.03 -6.51
CA ALA A 47 -0.22 -6.54 -6.02
C ALA A 47 -1.32 -6.74 -7.06
N ILE A 48 -2.51 -7.18 -6.64
CA ILE A 48 -3.69 -7.38 -7.51
C ILE A 48 -4.89 -6.51 -7.07
N PRO A 49 -4.79 -5.16 -7.12
CA PRO A 49 -5.88 -4.29 -6.71
C PRO A 49 -7.06 -4.38 -7.70
N LYS A 50 -8.28 -4.47 -7.18
CA LYS A 50 -9.50 -4.35 -7.98
C LYS A 50 -9.90 -2.88 -8.13
N ALA A 51 -10.27 -2.48 -9.34
CA ALA A 51 -10.91 -1.19 -9.63
C ALA A 51 -12.15 -1.42 -10.51
N SER A 52 -13.25 -0.70 -10.23
CA SER A 52 -14.45 -0.68 -11.07
C SER A 52 -14.68 0.65 -11.78
N SER A 53 -13.85 1.67 -11.49
CA SER A 53 -13.85 2.95 -12.18
C SER A 53 -12.52 3.13 -12.92
N GLN A 54 -12.55 3.80 -14.06
CA GLN A 54 -11.33 4.13 -14.80
C GLN A 54 -10.41 5.03 -13.98
N GLU A 55 -10.98 5.89 -13.14
CA GLU A 55 -10.22 6.77 -12.25
C GLU A 55 -9.35 5.96 -11.28
N HIS A 56 -9.92 4.95 -10.62
CA HIS A 56 -9.14 4.08 -9.74
C HIS A 56 -8.10 3.25 -10.50
N VAL A 57 -8.38 2.86 -11.76
CA VAL A 57 -7.36 2.21 -12.60
C VAL A 57 -6.16 3.15 -12.82
N ARG A 58 -6.41 4.42 -13.16
CA ARG A 58 -5.34 5.42 -13.35
C ARG A 58 -4.55 5.64 -12.06
N GLN A 59 -5.24 5.78 -10.94
CA GLN A 59 -4.61 5.94 -9.62
C GLN A 59 -3.75 4.72 -9.26
N ASN A 60 -4.26 3.50 -9.46
CA ASN A 60 -3.50 2.27 -9.20
C ASN A 60 -2.22 2.19 -10.04
N VAL A 61 -2.28 2.59 -11.32
CA VAL A 61 -1.10 2.63 -12.19
C VAL A 61 -0.11 3.69 -11.72
N ALA A 62 -0.58 4.91 -11.41
CA ALA A 62 0.26 6.00 -10.94
C ALA A 62 0.99 5.69 -9.61
N ALA A 63 0.51 4.73 -8.81
CA ALA A 63 1.22 4.27 -7.62
C ALA A 63 2.61 3.66 -7.93
N LEU A 64 2.84 3.17 -9.16
CA LEU A 64 4.12 2.60 -9.59
C LEU A 64 5.23 3.66 -9.74
N ASP A 65 4.82 4.92 -9.95
CA ASP A 65 5.74 6.05 -10.13
C ASP A 65 6.22 6.61 -8.79
N ILE A 66 5.53 6.29 -7.69
CA ILE A 66 5.86 6.76 -6.34
C ILE A 66 7.12 6.05 -5.84
N LYS A 67 8.14 6.85 -5.49
CA LYS A 67 9.38 6.37 -4.87
C LYS A 67 9.38 6.71 -3.39
N LEU A 68 8.97 5.75 -2.57
CA LEU A 68 9.00 5.89 -1.11
C LEU A 68 10.43 6.10 -0.62
N THR A 69 10.63 7.17 0.14
CA THR A 69 11.92 7.49 0.75
C THR A 69 12.14 6.62 1.99
N PRO A 70 13.39 6.49 2.49
CA PRO A 70 13.65 5.81 3.75
C PRO A 70 12.84 6.38 4.93
N GLN A 71 12.57 7.69 4.91
CA GLN A 71 11.73 8.34 5.93
C GLN A 71 10.27 7.90 5.81
N ASP A 72 9.73 7.77 4.59
CA ASP A 72 8.38 7.25 4.38
C ASP A 72 8.25 5.84 4.92
N ILE A 73 9.21 4.97 4.61
CA ILE A 73 9.20 3.59 5.11
C ILE A 73 9.26 3.56 6.64
N ALA A 74 10.15 4.35 7.26
CA ALA A 74 10.24 4.41 8.72
C ALA A 74 8.94 4.94 9.39
N ASP A 75 8.26 5.90 8.76
CA ASP A 75 6.98 6.41 9.26
C ASP A 75 5.86 5.37 9.10
N LEU A 76 5.84 4.64 7.98
CA LEU A 76 4.90 3.55 7.73
C LEU A 76 5.11 2.39 8.71
N ASP A 77 6.35 1.98 8.99
CA ASP A 77 6.66 0.94 9.97
C ASP A 77 6.23 1.34 11.38
N ARG A 78 6.38 2.63 11.75
CA ARG A 78 5.90 3.14 13.04
C ARG A 78 4.36 3.12 13.11
N ALA A 79 3.71 3.49 12.01
CA ALA A 79 2.24 3.54 11.93
C ALA A 79 1.59 2.14 11.83
N PHE A 80 2.28 1.19 11.20
CA PHE A 80 1.86 -0.18 10.92
C PHE A 80 2.97 -1.16 11.33
N PRO A 81 3.17 -1.41 12.64
CA PRO A 81 4.28 -2.24 13.10
C PRO A 81 4.26 -3.64 12.50
N PRO A 82 5.41 -4.16 12.03
CA PRO A 82 5.52 -5.53 11.53
C PRO A 82 5.23 -6.54 12.66
N PRO A 83 4.80 -7.77 12.32
CA PRO A 83 4.48 -8.77 13.32
C PRO A 83 5.71 -9.20 14.13
N ALA A 84 5.67 -9.04 15.46
CA ALA A 84 6.77 -9.42 16.37
C ALA A 84 6.79 -10.92 16.75
N ARG A 85 5.78 -11.69 16.33
CA ARG A 85 5.65 -13.14 16.62
C ARG A 85 4.84 -13.84 15.55
N LYS A 86 4.91 -15.17 15.49
CA LYS A 86 4.06 -15.99 14.62
C LYS A 86 2.58 -15.71 14.89
N ARG A 87 1.82 -15.49 13.82
CA ARG A 87 0.36 -15.26 13.83
C ARG A 87 -0.29 -16.25 12.86
N GLY A 88 -1.61 -16.47 13.00
CA GLY A 88 -2.37 -17.20 11.99
C GLY A 88 -2.38 -16.46 10.66
N LEU A 89 -2.53 -17.20 9.56
CA LEU A 89 -2.71 -16.58 8.24
C LEU A 89 -4.06 -15.89 8.20
N GLU A 90 -4.06 -14.58 7.97
CA GLU A 90 -5.28 -13.80 7.75
C GLU A 90 -5.82 -14.13 6.36
N MET A 91 -7.13 -14.37 6.24
CA MET A 91 -7.82 -14.78 5.00
C MET A 91 -9.17 -14.06 4.91
N ILE A 92 -9.58 -13.68 3.69
CA ILE A 92 -10.87 -13.03 3.39
C ILE A 92 -11.49 -13.70 2.17
#